data_AF-A0A0P7WCP3-F1
#
_entry.id   AF-A0A0P7WCP3-F1
#
_cell.length_a   1.000
_cell.length_b   1.000
_cell.length_c   1.000
_cell.angle_alpha   90.00
_cell.angle_beta   90.00
_cell.angle_gamma   90.00
#
_symmetry.space_group_name_H-M   'P 1'
#
loop_
_entity.id
_entity.type
_entity.pdbx_description
1 polymer ?
#
loop_
_entity_poly.entity_id
_entity_poly.type
_entity_poly.pdbx_seq_one_letter_code
_entity_poly.pdbx_strand_id
1 'polypeptide(L)' 'MTAIYPPSPEVVARAHVDAAQYEEMYAASVSDPEGF' A
#
# COMPACT_ATOMS: atom_id res chain seq x y z
N MET A 1 -20.42 -13.80 -5.81
CA MET A 1 -19.35 -13.38 -4.90
C MET A 1 -18.07 -13.28 -5.70
N THR A 2 -17.49 -12.09 -5.79
CA THR A 2 -16.19 -11.89 -6.45
C THR A 2 -15.10 -12.44 -5.54
N ALA A 3 -14.23 -13.32 -6.06
CA ALA A 3 -13.09 -13.82 -5.30
C ALA A 3 -12.03 -12.72 -5.14
N ILE A 4 -11.44 -12.64 -3.95
CA ILE A 4 -10.29 -11.78 -3.68
C ILE A 4 -9.03 -12.60 -3.94
N TYR A 5 -8.11 -12.03 -4.71
CA TYR A 5 -6.84 -12.65 -5.08
C TYR A 5 -5.70 -11.88 -4.43
N PRO A 6 -5.10 -12.38 -3.34
CA PRO A 6 -3.96 -11.71 -2.73
C PRO A 6 -2.72 -11.80 -3.63
N PRO A 7 -1.76 -10.87 -3.46
CA PRO A 7 -0.45 -10.98 -4.11
C PRO A 7 0.26 -12.28 -3.72
N SER A 8 1.15 -12.76 -4.59
CA SER A 8 1.95 -13.94 -4.27
C SER A 8 2.93 -13.65 -3.12
N PRO A 9 3.35 -14.67 -2.35
CA PRO A 9 4.33 -14.47 -1.27
C PRO A 9 5.66 -13.86 -1.75
N GLU A 10 6.05 -14.17 -2.99
CA GLU A 10 7.27 -13.61 -3.60
C GLU A 10 7.18 -12.10 -3.81
N VAL A 11 6.00 -11.60 -4.20
CA VAL A 11 5.75 -10.15 -4.34
C VAL A 11 5.71 -9.49 -2.97
N VAL A 12 5.03 -10.11 -1.99
CA VAL A 12 4.96 -9.59 -0.62
C VAL A 12 6.35 -9.44 -0.01
N ALA A 13 7.24 -10.42 -0.21
CA ALA A 13 8.60 -10.39 0.33
C ALA A 13 9.49 -9.28 -0.24
N ARG A 14 9.14 -8.71 -1.40
CA ARG A 14 9.89 -7.65 -2.08
C ARG A 14 9.17 -6.31 -2.08
N ALA A 15 7.97 -6.23 -1.49
CA ALA A 15 7.22 -5.00 -1.42
C ALA A 15 7.94 -3.98 -0.53
N HIS A 16 7.97 -2.72 -0.96
CA HIS A 16 8.58 -1.64 -0.20
C HIS A 16 7.69 -1.16 0.95
N VAL A 17 6.39 -1.42 0.85
CA VAL A 17 5.39 -1.02 1.84
C VAL A 17 4.38 -2.14 2.04
N ASP A 18 3.83 -2.22 3.25
CA ASP A 18 2.65 -3.01 3.55
C ASP A 18 1.35 -2.18 3.45
N ALA A 19 0.21 -2.80 3.79
CA ALA A 19 -1.09 -2.14 3.71
C ALA A 19 -1.22 -0.96 4.68
N ALA A 20 -0.65 -1.03 5.89
CA ALA A 20 -0.75 0.05 6.87
C ALA A 20 0.11 1.24 6.44
N GLN A 21 1.33 0.96 5.98
CA GLN A 21 2.24 1.98 5.44
C GLN A 21 1.66 2.65 4.19
N TYR A 22 0.98 1.90 3.32
CA TYR A 22 0.28 2.48 2.17
C TYR A 22 -0.82 3.46 2.60
N GLU A 23 -1.63 3.11 3.61
CA GLU A 23 -2.68 4.00 4.12
C GLU A 23 -2.08 5.29 4.72
N GLU A 24 -1.00 5.18 5.49
CA GLU A 24 -0.27 6.35 6.03
C GLU A 24 0.28 7.25 4.93
N MET A 25 0.95 6.65 3.93
CA MET A 25 1.47 7.36 2.76
C MET A 25 0.36 8.01 1.94
N TYR A 26 -0.77 7.31 1.75
CA TYR A 26 -1.91 7.85 1.04
C TYR A 26 -2.51 9.05 1.77
N ALA A 27 -2.73 8.94 3.08
CA ALA A 27 -3.20 10.04 3.91
C ALA A 27 -2.28 11.27 3.80
N ALA A 28 -0.95 11.06 3.89
CA ALA A 28 0.05 12.12 3.71
C ALA A 28 -0.04 12.75 2.31
N SER A 29 -0.11 11.95 1.25
CA SER A 29 -0.21 12.44 -0.14
C SER A 29 -1.45 13.29 -0.40
N VAL A 30 -2.53 13.08 0.36
CA VAL A 30 -3.77 13.85 0.27
C VAL A 30 -3.72 15.11 1.13
N SER A 31 -3.18 15.04 2.35
CA SER A 31 -3.17 16.17 3.28
C SER A 31 -2.04 17.16 3.05
N ASP A 32 -0.88 16.68 2.58
CA ASP A 32 0.33 17.47 2.32
C ASP A 32 1.07 16.91 1.09
N PRO A 33 0.57 17.17 -0.13
CA PRO A 33 1.16 16.66 -1.37
C PRO A 33 2.52 17.28 -1.72
N GLU A 34 2.88 18.43 -1.11
CA GLU A 34 4.16 19.09 -1.37
C GLU A 34 5.30 18.46 -0.55
N GLY A 35 4.98 17.93 0.63
CA GLY A 35 5.91 17.20 1.50
C GLY A 35 6.00 15.69 1.25
N PHE A 36 5.09 15.12 0.45
CA PHE A 36 5.04 13.71 0.06
C PHE A 36 5.89 13.41 -1.17
#